data_AF-A0A822ETB4-F1
#
_entry.id   AF-A0A822ETB4-F1
#
_cell.length_a   1.000
_cell.length_b   1.000
_cell.length_c   1.000
_cell.angle_alpha   90.00
_cell.angle_beta   90.00
_cell.angle_gamma   90.00
#
_symmetry.space_group_name_H-M   'P 1'
#
loop_
_entity.id
_entity.type
_entity.pdbx_description
1 polymer ?
#
loop_
_entity_poly.entity_id
_entity_poly.type
_entity_poly.pdbx_seq_one_letter_code
_entity_poly.pdbx_strand_id
1 'polypeptide(L)'
;CLTMHEPSNAIPLKVDTEGKIKFDTILKHNIKGNKIVYSNFVDLLLKKLREDDPKNKKKTREILEALVSSKISAAMPVQHAEKQAPVQYIRYTPSQQGPAFNSGAKQRIIQMVEVQKDPMEPPRF
;
A
#
# COMPACT_ATOMS: atom_id res chain seq x y z
N CYS A 1 -1.52 26.12 -34.28
CA CYS A 1 -2.94 25.71 -34.24
C CYS A 1 -3.13 24.97 -32.92
N LEU A 2 -3.70 25.64 -31.91
CA LEU A 2 -3.90 25.09 -30.57
C LEU A 2 -5.28 24.42 -30.55
N THR A 3 -5.33 23.09 -30.61
CA THR A 3 -6.59 22.36 -30.41
C THR A 3 -6.85 22.27 -28.91
N MET A 4 -7.78 23.11 -28.44
CA MET A 4 -8.43 22.97 -27.14
C MET A 4 -9.15 21.62 -27.12
N HIS A 5 -8.65 20.68 -26.31
CA HIS A 5 -9.35 19.42 -26.05
C HIS A 5 -10.19 19.61 -24.78
N GLU A 6 -11.51 19.51 -24.91
CA GLU A 6 -12.39 19.36 -23.74
C GLU A 6 -11.97 18.12 -22.94
N PRO A 7 -12.02 18.18 -21.59
CA PRO A 7 -11.67 17.03 -20.77
C PRO A 7 -12.70 15.92 -21.00
N SER A 8 -12.32 14.90 -21.78
CA SER A 8 -13.14 13.71 -22.00
C SER A 8 -12.94 12.71 -20.87
N ASN A 9 -14.03 12.16 -20.34
CA ASN A 9 -14.01 11.10 -19.31
C ASN A 9 -13.86 9.69 -19.93
N ALA A 10 -13.24 9.61 -21.11
CA ALA A 10 -13.08 8.35 -21.83
C ALA A 10 -11.79 7.64 -21.38
N ILE A 11 -11.87 6.33 -21.14
CA ILE A 11 -10.68 5.51 -20.86
C ILE A 11 -9.86 5.41 -22.16
N PRO A 12 -8.54 5.68 -22.12
CA PRO A 12 -7.72 5.61 -23.31
C PRO A 12 -7.65 4.18 -23.86
N LEU A 13 -7.85 4.04 -25.17
CA LEU A 13 -7.72 2.77 -25.88
C LEU A 13 -6.27 2.29 -25.81
N LYS A 14 -6.05 1.09 -25.23
CA LYS A 14 -4.73 0.45 -25.22
C LYS A 14 -4.69 -0.67 -26.26
N VAL A 15 -3.53 -0.83 -26.88
CA VAL A 15 -3.29 -1.85 -27.92
C VAL A 15 -2.19 -2.80 -27.45
N ASP A 16 -2.26 -4.06 -27.87
CA ASP A 16 -1.23 -5.09 -27.66
C ASP A 16 -0.04 -4.93 -28.60
N THR A 17 1.04 -5.66 -28.31
CA THR A 17 2.18 -5.82 -29.21
C THR A 17 1.79 -6.44 -30.55
N GLU A 18 0.65 -7.16 -30.60
CA GLU A 18 0.07 -7.75 -31.81
C GLU A 18 -0.90 -6.81 -32.56
N GLY A 19 -1.11 -5.59 -32.07
CA GLY A 19 -2.03 -4.63 -32.70
C GLY A 19 -3.51 -4.83 -32.37
N LYS A 20 -3.86 -5.77 -31.48
CA LYS A 20 -5.24 -5.99 -31.01
C LYS A 20 -5.62 -5.03 -29.88
N ILE A 21 -6.88 -4.62 -29.82
CA ILE A 21 -7.39 -3.70 -28.79
C ILE A 21 -7.56 -4.44 -27.45
N LYS A 22 -7.03 -3.86 -26.37
CA LYS A 22 -7.17 -4.37 -25.00
C LYS A 22 -8.50 -4.00 -24.37
N PHE A 23 -9.52 -4.83 -24.53
CA PHE A 23 -10.79 -4.67 -23.80
C PHE A 23 -10.66 -4.93 -22.29
N ASP A 24 -9.64 -5.67 -21.87
CA ASP A 24 -9.33 -5.98 -20.47
C ASP A 24 -9.13 -4.74 -19.59
N THR A 25 -8.78 -3.61 -20.20
CA THR A 25 -8.56 -2.33 -19.50
C THR A 25 -9.82 -1.81 -18.84
N ILE A 26 -10.98 -2.06 -19.45
CA ILE A 26 -12.29 -1.68 -18.91
C ILE A 26 -12.56 -2.49 -17.64
N LEU A 27 -12.32 -3.80 -17.68
CA LEU A 27 -12.52 -4.70 -16.54
C LEU A 27 -11.54 -4.39 -15.40
N LYS A 28 -10.29 -4.04 -15.72
CA LYS A 28 -9.24 -3.74 -14.74
C LYS A 28 -9.32 -2.34 -14.13
N HIS A 29 -10.16 -1.45 -14.67
CA HIS A 29 -10.18 -0.05 -14.24
C HIS A 29 -10.44 0.14 -12.73
N ASN A 30 -11.36 -0.64 -12.15
CA ASN A 30 -11.73 -0.54 -10.73
C ASN A 30 -10.99 -1.56 -9.84
N ILE A 31 -10.25 -2.48 -10.45
CA ILE A 31 -9.62 -3.57 -9.70
C ILE A 31 -8.31 -3.06 -9.11
N LYS A 32 -8.23 -3.03 -7.78
CA LYS A 32 -7.05 -2.58 -7.05
C LYS A 32 -5.88 -3.56 -7.27
N GLY A 33 -4.77 -3.05 -7.80
CA GLY A 33 -3.49 -3.75 -7.89
C GLY A 33 -3.41 -4.83 -8.97
N ASN A 34 -2.58 -5.85 -8.72
CA ASN A 34 -2.22 -6.90 -9.68
C ASN A 34 -3.14 -8.12 -9.62
N LYS A 35 -4.45 -7.92 -9.41
CA LYS A 35 -5.41 -9.03 -9.41
C LYS A 35 -5.59 -9.54 -10.84
N ILE A 36 -5.42 -10.84 -11.03
CA ILE A 36 -5.54 -11.48 -12.34
C ILE A 36 -7.03 -11.55 -12.71
N VAL A 37 -7.36 -11.00 -13.88
CA VAL A 37 -8.69 -11.09 -14.49
C VAL A 37 -8.50 -11.85 -15.80
N TYR A 38 -9.28 -12.91 -15.95
CA TYR A 38 -9.35 -13.70 -17.18
C TYR A 38 -10.52 -13.17 -18.01
N SER A 39 -10.24 -12.80 -19.25
CA SER A 39 -11.21 -12.14 -20.14
C SER A 39 -11.11 -12.62 -21.58
N ASN A 40 -9.97 -13.19 -21.96
CA ASN A 40 -9.75 -13.68 -23.31
C ASN A 40 -10.16 -15.15 -23.42
N PHE A 41 -10.57 -15.57 -24.61
CA PHE A 41 -10.92 -16.96 -24.87
C PHE A 41 -9.75 -17.93 -24.61
N VAL A 42 -8.52 -17.48 -24.82
CA VAL A 42 -7.29 -18.26 -24.55
C VAL A 42 -7.17 -18.64 -23.07
N ASP A 43 -7.74 -17.83 -22.16
CA ASP A 43 -7.69 -18.09 -20.71
C ASP A 43 -8.62 -19.22 -20.27
N LEU A 44 -9.60 -19.60 -21.11
CA LEU A 44 -10.49 -20.73 -20.87
C LEU A 44 -9.82 -22.08 -21.18
N LEU A 45 -8.67 -22.06 -21.85
CA LEU A 45 -7.94 -23.27 -22.18
C LEU A 45 -7.31 -23.87 -20.94
N LEU A 46 -7.44 -25.20 -20.81
CA LEU A 46 -6.99 -25.93 -19.65
C LEU A 46 -5.46 -25.85 -19.53
N LYS A 47 -4.98 -25.29 -18.43
CA LYS A 47 -3.56 -25.26 -18.08
C LYS A 47 -3.28 -26.27 -16.97
N LYS A 48 -2.18 -27.02 -17.09
CA LYS A 48 -1.74 -27.95 -16.04
C LYS A 48 -1.42 -27.18 -14.76
N LEU A 49 -2.01 -27.62 -13.65
CA LEU A 49 -1.73 -27.11 -12.31
C LEU A 49 -0.28 -27.44 -11.94
N ARG A 50 0.48 -26.46 -11.44
CA ARG A 50 1.78 -26.68 -10.80
C ARG A 50 1.54 -26.81 -9.30
N GLU A 51 2.27 -27.72 -8.66
CA GLU A 51 2.18 -27.89 -7.20
C GLU A 51 2.67 -26.65 -6.45
N ASP A 52 2.06 -26.41 -5.28
CA ASP A 52 2.30 -25.24 -4.46
C ASP A 52 3.66 -25.27 -3.74
N ASP A 53 4.42 -24.18 -3.85
CA ASP A 53 5.71 -24.03 -3.19
C ASP A 53 5.57 -23.94 -1.64
N PRO A 54 6.33 -24.72 -0.85
CA PRO A 54 6.28 -24.71 0.61
C PRO A 54 6.75 -23.38 1.24
N LYS A 55 7.41 -22.52 0.47
CA LYS A 55 7.89 -21.20 0.92
C LYS A 55 6.76 -20.24 1.28
N ASN A 56 5.58 -20.39 0.69
CA ASN A 56 4.45 -19.50 0.95
C ASN A 56 3.85 -19.73 2.34
N LYS A 57 3.86 -20.98 2.84
CA LYS A 57 3.26 -21.35 4.13
C LYS A 57 3.91 -20.65 5.33
N LYS A 58 5.22 -20.43 5.31
CA LYS A 58 5.95 -19.76 6.40
C LYS A 58 5.59 -18.27 6.49
N LYS A 59 5.60 -17.58 5.34
CA LYS A 59 5.25 -16.16 5.26
C LYS A 59 3.81 -15.89 5.67
N THR A 60 2.87 -16.74 5.23
CA THR A 60 1.46 -16.59 5.63
C THR A 60 1.27 -16.83 7.12
N ARG A 61 1.98 -17.80 7.70
CA ARG A 61 1.97 -18.05 9.14
C ARG A 61 2.46 -16.83 9.93
N GLU A 62 3.61 -16.26 9.57
CA GLU A 62 4.18 -15.08 10.25
C GLU A 62 3.23 -13.87 10.21
N ILE A 63 2.60 -13.61 9.05
CA ILE A 63 1.64 -12.49 8.90
C ILE A 63 0.40 -12.72 9.77
N LEU A 64 -0.13 -13.95 9.80
CA LEU A 64 -1.30 -14.27 10.61
C LEU A 64 -0.98 -14.21 12.11
N GLU A 65 0.19 -14.68 12.53
CA GLU A 65 0.65 -14.58 13.91
C GLU A 65 0.77 -13.11 14.36
N ALA A 66 1.29 -12.22 13.51
CA ALA A 66 1.38 -10.79 13.80
C ALA A 66 0.00 -10.10 13.91
N LEU A 67 -0.97 -10.50 13.08
CA LEU A 67 -2.34 -9.99 13.17
C LEU A 67 -2.99 -10.45 14.48
N VAL A 68 -2.85 -11.74 14.80
CA VAL A 68 -3.43 -12.34 16.01
C VAL A 68 -2.81 -11.74 17.26
N SER A 69 -1.50 -11.52 17.31
CA SER A 69 -0.84 -10.88 18.46
C SER A 69 -1.36 -9.45 18.69
N SER A 70 -1.57 -8.67 17.63
CA SER A 70 -2.20 -7.34 17.72
C SER A 70 -3.62 -7.42 18.30
N LYS A 71 -4.44 -8.40 17.87
CA LYS A 71 -5.79 -8.58 18.41
C LYS A 71 -5.81 -9.03 19.87
N ILE A 72 -4.89 -9.92 20.26
CA ILE A 72 -4.73 -10.36 21.65
C ILE A 72 -4.31 -9.19 22.53
N SER A 73 -3.33 -8.39 22.08
CA SER A 73 -2.87 -7.22 22.84
C SER A 73 -4.00 -6.23 23.12
N ALA A 74 -4.87 -5.95 22.13
CA ALA A 74 -6.01 -5.06 22.30
C ALA A 74 -7.11 -5.62 23.23
N ALA A 75 -7.22 -6.94 23.36
CA ALA A 75 -8.19 -7.60 24.24
C ALA A 75 -7.73 -7.70 25.70
N MET A 76 -6.44 -7.52 25.96
CA MET A 76 -5.90 -7.56 27.32
C MET A 76 -6.27 -6.28 28.09
N PRO A 77 -6.93 -6.39 29.26
CA PRO A 77 -7.47 -5.23 29.99
C PRO A 77 -6.40 -4.39 30.69
N VAL A 78 -5.26 -4.99 31.06
CA VAL A 78 -4.16 -4.31 31.73
C VAL A 78 -2.94 -4.36 30.81
N GLN A 79 -2.52 -3.21 30.31
CA GLN A 79 -1.24 -3.07 29.64
C GLN A 79 -0.21 -2.62 30.68
N HIS A 80 0.89 -3.36 30.80
CA HIS A 80 2.03 -2.87 31.57
C HIS A 80 2.60 -1.65 30.84
N ALA A 81 3.21 -0.72 31.57
CA ALA A 81 3.83 0.46 30.97
C ALA A 81 4.77 0.03 29.84
N GLU A 82 4.45 0.43 28.61
CA GLU A 82 5.26 0.10 27.45
C GLU A 82 6.63 0.77 27.60
N LYS A 83 7.69 -0.02 27.39
CA LYS A 83 9.04 0.52 27.39
C LYS A 83 9.16 1.43 26.18
N GLN A 84 9.47 2.71 26.42
CA GLN A 84 9.66 3.69 25.35
C GLN A 84 10.62 3.13 24.29
N ALA A 85 10.15 3.09 23.04
CA ALA A 85 10.99 2.69 21.93
C ALA A 85 12.18 3.66 21.77
N PRO A 86 13.33 3.19 21.25
CA PRO A 86 14.45 4.07 20.97
C PRO A 86 14.06 5.14 19.93
N VAL A 87 14.67 6.32 20.08
CA VAL A 87 14.45 7.48 19.21
C VAL A 87 14.70 7.14 17.74
N GLN A 88 13.76 7.48 16.85
CA GLN A 88 13.88 7.25 15.40
C GLN A 88 14.11 8.56 14.65
N TYR A 89 15.09 8.57 13.74
CA TYR A 89 15.36 9.73 12.87
C TYR A 89 14.88 9.44 11.45
N ILE A 90 13.97 10.28 10.94
CA ILE A 90 13.41 10.16 9.59
C ILE A 90 13.91 11.32 8.74
N ARG A 91 14.44 11.00 7.55
CA ARG A 91 14.80 11.99 6.53
C ARG A 91 13.60 12.26 5.63
N TYR A 92 13.07 13.48 5.68
CA TYR A 92 11.92 13.91 4.88
C TYR A 92 12.34 14.90 3.79
N THR A 93 11.91 14.64 2.56
CA THR A 93 12.05 15.57 1.44
C THR A 93 10.67 16.15 1.12
N PRO A 94 10.42 17.45 1.35
CA PRO A 94 9.14 18.06 1.02
C PRO A 94 8.93 18.09 -0.50
N SER A 95 7.68 17.87 -0.91
CA SER A 95 7.26 17.96 -2.32
C SER A 95 7.20 19.40 -2.83
N GLN A 96 6.82 20.34 -1.95
CA GLN A 96 6.85 21.78 -2.24
C GLN A 96 8.24 22.33 -1.89
N GLN A 97 8.97 22.77 -2.92
CA GLN A 97 10.33 23.30 -2.80
C GLN A 97 10.37 24.75 -3.26
N GLY A 98 11.05 25.61 -2.50
CA GLY A 98 11.25 27.02 -2.84
C GLY A 98 12.22 27.70 -1.87
N PRO A 99 12.90 28.79 -2.28
CA PRO A 99 13.93 29.45 -1.47
C PRO A 99 13.37 30.08 -0.18
N ALA A 100 12.07 30.39 -0.15
CA ALA A 100 11.39 30.89 1.04
C ALA A 100 10.99 29.78 2.04
N PHE A 101 11.05 28.50 1.64
CA PHE A 101 10.65 27.38 2.46
C PHE A 101 11.86 26.63 3.02
N ASN A 102 11.74 26.13 4.25
CA ASN A 102 12.79 25.35 4.93
C ASN A 102 14.16 26.06 5.00
N SER A 103 14.17 27.38 5.16
CA SER A 103 15.40 28.19 5.23
C SER A 103 16.38 27.93 4.07
N GLY A 104 15.86 27.56 2.88
CA GLY A 104 16.67 27.21 1.70
C GLY A 104 17.21 25.77 1.68
N ALA A 105 16.98 24.96 2.72
CA ALA A 105 17.39 23.56 2.75
C ALA A 105 16.42 22.65 1.98
N LYS A 106 16.96 21.65 1.28
CA LYS A 106 16.16 20.70 0.48
C LYS A 106 15.51 19.58 1.30
N GLN A 107 16.01 19.30 2.50
CA GLN A 107 15.59 18.15 3.32
C GLN A 107 15.45 18.56 4.79
N ARG A 108 14.69 17.76 5.54
CA ARG A 108 14.55 17.87 7.00
C ARG A 108 14.86 16.52 7.66
N ILE A 109 15.50 16.55 8.81
CA ILE A 109 15.66 15.38 9.68
C ILE A 109 14.70 15.58 10.84
N ILE A 110 13.78 14.63 11.03
CA ILE A 110 12.77 14.70 12.09
C ILE A 110 13.05 13.58 13.08
N GLN A 111 13.08 13.95 14.36
CA GLN A 111 13.21 13.01 15.47
C GLN A 111 11.81 12.62 15.94
N MET A 112 11.44 11.36 15.74
CA MET A 112 10.18 10.79 16.25
C MET A 112 10.44 10.16 17.62
N VAL A 113 9.65 10.59 18.59
CA VAL A 113 9.64 10.06 19.96
C VAL A 113 8.21 9.69 20.29
N GLU A 114 8.01 8.47 20.78
CA GLU A 114 6.72 7.99 21.25
C GLU A 114 6.38 8.66 22.58
N VAL A 115 5.19 9.23 22.68
CA VAL A 115 4.71 9.83 23.94
C VAL A 115 4.36 8.71 24.89
N GLN A 116 4.89 8.75 26.11
CA GLN A 116 4.58 7.76 27.13
C GLN A 116 3.09 7.77 27.45
N LYS A 117 2.42 6.65 27.19
CA LYS A 117 1.02 6.45 27.48
C LYS A 117 0.82 6.08 28.96
N ASP A 118 -0.11 6.74 29.64
CA ASP A 118 -0.45 6.41 31.02
C ASP A 118 -1.24 5.09 31.05
N PRO A 119 -0.79 4.07 31.81
CA PRO A 119 -1.49 2.80 31.92
C PRO A 119 -2.87 2.90 32.61
N MET A 120 -3.17 3.99 33.31
CA MET A 120 -4.45 4.23 33.98
C MET A 120 -5.35 5.24 33.25
N GLU A 121 -4.89 5.81 32.12
CA GLU A 121 -5.76 6.65 31.30
C GLU A 121 -6.81 5.77 30.59
N PRO A 122 -8.12 6.09 30.72
CA PRO A 122 -9.16 5.31 30.06
C PRO A 122 -9.11 5.44 28.52
N PRO A 123 -9.71 4.51 27.77
CA PRO A 123 -9.71 4.56 26.30
C PRO A 123 -10.30 5.87 25.74
N ARG A 124 -9.55 6.52 24.84
CA ARG A 124 -9.99 7.67 24.04
C ARG A 124 -10.45 7.19 22.66
N PHE A 125 -11.38 7.94 22.05
CA PHE A 125 -12.08 7.59 20.81
C PHE A 125 -11.17 7.58 19.56
#